data_AF-W7DF68-F1
#
_entry.id   AF-W7DF68-F1
#
_cell.length_a   1.000
_cell.length_b   1.000
_cell.length_c   1.000
_cell.angle_alpha   90.00
_cell.angle_beta   90.00
_cell.angle_gamma   90.00
#
_symmetry.space_group_name_H-M   'P 1'
#
loop_
_entity.id
_entity.type
_entity.pdbx_description
1 polymer ?
#
loop_
_entity_poly.entity_id
_entity_poly.type
_entity_poly.pdbx_seq_one_letter_code
_entity_poly.pdbx_strand_id
1 'polypeptide(L)'
;MPRKTIKQKTIQEFIDSIQFKEVSNDDGDKEYEAVVENTTPYNFSDFSLDVQLLDSDNVTIASEYADTSHWDSGAKAKLSFSTDEVFSSIKLKESTIETE
;
A
#
# COMPACT_ATOMS: atom_id res chain seq x y z
N MET A 1 0.72 -27.17 -4.80
CA MET A 1 0.83 -25.72 -4.52
C MET A 1 -0.40 -25.04 -5.10
N PRO A 2 -1.14 -24.21 -4.35
CA PRO A 2 -2.23 -23.46 -4.94
C PRO A 2 -1.65 -22.43 -5.92
N ARG A 3 -2.14 -22.43 -7.17
CA ARG A 3 -1.81 -21.38 -8.14
C ARG A 3 -2.58 -20.13 -7.72
N LYS A 4 -1.91 -18.96 -7.66
CA LYS A 4 -2.62 -17.68 -7.51
C LYS A 4 -3.66 -17.56 -8.63
N THR A 5 -4.87 -17.13 -8.30
CA THR A 5 -5.94 -16.92 -9.29
C THR A 5 -5.65 -15.69 -10.14
N ILE A 6 -6.34 -15.54 -11.28
CA ILE A 6 -6.23 -14.34 -12.12
C ILE A 6 -6.51 -13.08 -11.29
N LYS A 7 -7.56 -13.12 -10.46
CA LYS A 7 -7.91 -12.04 -9.54
C LYS A 7 -6.76 -11.65 -8.60
N GLN A 8 -6.15 -12.62 -7.93
CA GLN A 8 -5.01 -12.38 -7.03
C GLN A 8 -3.80 -11.80 -7.76
N LYS A 9 -3.56 -12.20 -9.01
CA LYS A 9 -2.48 -11.64 -9.84
C LYS A 9 -2.76 -10.18 -10.20
N THR A 10 -3.99 -9.87 -10.62
CA THR A 10 -4.42 -8.51 -10.94
C THR A 10 -4.31 -7.58 -9.74
N ILE A 11 -4.76 -8.02 -8.57
CA ILE A 11 -4.67 -7.23 -7.33
C ILE A 11 -3.20 -7.03 -6.92
N GLN A 12 -2.35 -8.07 -7.01
CA GLN A 12 -0.93 -7.93 -6.72
C GLN A 12 -0.23 -6.93 -7.66
N GLU A 13 -0.48 -7.03 -8.97
CA GLU A 13 0.09 -6.10 -9.95
C GLU A 13 -0.38 -4.65 -9.70
N PHE A 14 -1.63 -4.49 -9.24
CA PHE A 14 -2.14 -3.19 -8.81
C PHE A 14 -1.41 -2.66 -7.57
N ILE A 15 -1.22 -3.48 -6.52
CA ILE A 15 -0.46 -3.09 -5.31
C ILE A 15 0.98 -2.70 -5.66
N ASP A 16 1.64 -3.49 -6.52
CA ASP A 16 3.02 -3.23 -6.93
C ASP A 16 3.18 -1.91 -7.72
N SER A 17 2.09 -1.35 -8.25
CA SER A 17 2.07 -0.05 -8.93
C SER A 17 1.96 1.14 -7.98
N ILE A 18 1.58 0.91 -6.72
CA ILE A 18 1.38 1.97 -5.73
C ILE A 18 2.73 2.52 -5.29
N GLN A 19 2.86 3.85 -5.33
CA GLN A 19 4.06 4.56 -4.90
C GLN A 19 3.70 5.63 -3.90
N PHE A 20 4.22 5.46 -2.68
CA PHE A 20 4.14 6.45 -1.62
C PHE A 20 5.19 7.54 -1.83
N LYS A 21 4.82 8.78 -1.51
CA LYS A 21 5.71 9.94 -1.54
C LYS A 21 5.70 10.61 -0.19
N GLU A 22 6.88 11.02 0.28
CA GLU A 22 7.01 11.84 1.47
C GLU A 22 6.32 13.19 1.22
N VAL A 23 5.44 13.59 2.12
CA VAL A 23 4.71 14.88 2.07
C VAL A 23 4.94 15.75 3.30
N SER A 24 5.67 15.26 4.31
CA SER A 24 5.99 16.02 5.52
C SER A 24 6.95 17.18 5.26
N ASN A 25 6.78 18.26 6.02
CA ASN A 25 7.56 19.50 5.92
C ASN A 25 8.19 19.92 7.27
N ASP A 26 8.19 19.08 8.31
CA ASP A 26 8.60 19.46 9.69
C ASP A 26 9.52 18.44 10.39
N ASP A 27 10.13 18.85 11.51
CA ASP A 27 11.06 18.08 12.38
C ASP A 27 10.41 16.91 13.16
N GLY A 28 9.25 16.40 12.71
CA GLY A 28 8.49 15.31 13.34
C GLY A 28 8.44 14.03 12.51
N ASP A 29 7.47 13.17 12.81
CA ASP A 29 7.23 11.95 12.04
C ASP A 29 7.02 12.28 10.56
N LYS A 30 7.61 11.46 9.69
CA LYS A 30 7.50 11.61 8.25
C LYS A 30 6.18 11.00 7.79
N GLU A 31 5.37 11.81 7.14
CA GLU A 31 4.13 11.39 6.51
C GLU A 31 4.38 11.03 5.04
N TYR A 32 3.83 9.88 4.65
CA TYR A 32 3.90 9.36 3.29
C TYR A 32 2.49 9.15 2.75
N GLU A 33 2.23 9.65 1.55
CA GLU A 33 0.93 9.55 0.89
C GLU A 33 1.03 8.94 -0.51
N ALA A 34 -0.02 8.21 -0.89
CA ALA A 34 -0.25 7.74 -2.25
C ALA A 34 -1.71 8.02 -2.65
N VAL A 35 -1.91 8.88 -3.65
CA VAL A 35 -3.23 9.07 -4.28
C VAL A 35 -3.29 8.17 -5.51
N VAL A 36 -4.11 7.12 -5.43
CA VAL A 36 -4.15 6.03 -6.42
C VAL A 36 -5.56 5.93 -6.98
N GLU A 37 -5.68 5.61 -8.26
CA GLU A 37 -6.94 5.24 -8.90
C GLU A 37 -7.07 3.72 -8.92
N ASN A 38 -8.21 3.17 -8.48
CA ASN A 38 -8.48 1.75 -8.57
C ASN A 38 -8.72 1.38 -10.04
N THR A 39 -7.66 0.93 -10.71
CA THR A 39 -7.70 0.51 -12.12
C THR A 39 -8.11 -0.96 -12.28
N THR A 40 -8.41 -1.65 -11.18
CA THR A 40 -8.88 -3.03 -11.21
C THR A 40 -10.38 -3.07 -11.55
N PRO A 41 -10.90 -4.19 -12.07
CA PRO A 41 -12.34 -4.33 -12.34
C PRO A 41 -13.16 -4.63 -11.07
N TYR A 42 -12.58 -4.52 -9.87
CA TYR A 42 -13.20 -4.91 -8.61
C TYR A 42 -13.47 -3.68 -7.73
N ASN A 43 -14.59 -3.71 -7.02
CA ASN A 43 -14.84 -2.79 -5.92
C ASN A 43 -14.25 -3.41 -4.66
N PHE A 44 -13.48 -2.63 -3.89
CA PHE A 44 -12.93 -3.07 -2.62
C PHE A 44 -13.82 -2.61 -1.48
N SER A 45 -14.40 -3.53 -0.72
CA SER A 45 -15.09 -3.18 0.53
C SER A 45 -14.07 -2.74 1.57
N ASP A 46 -12.95 -3.47 1.65
CA ASP A 46 -11.81 -3.19 2.51
C ASP A 46 -10.51 -3.41 1.75
N PHE A 47 -9.60 -2.45 1.86
CA PHE A 47 -8.29 -2.51 1.23
C PHE A 47 -7.23 -2.04 2.22
N SER A 48 -6.41 -2.97 2.72
CA SER A 48 -5.34 -2.71 3.66
C SER A 48 -4.04 -3.35 3.20
N LEU A 49 -2.96 -2.57 3.29
CA LEU A 49 -1.61 -2.97 2.93
C LEU A 49 -0.70 -2.96 4.15
N ASP A 50 0.15 -3.99 4.23
CA ASP A 50 1.34 -3.98 5.06
C ASP A 50 2.43 -3.20 4.31
N VAL A 51 2.86 -2.09 4.90
CA VAL A 51 3.93 -1.23 4.41
C VAL A 51 5.21 -1.59 5.13
N GLN A 52 6.05 -2.42 4.49
CA GLN A 52 7.34 -2.79 5.05
C GLN A 52 8.38 -1.72 4.72
N LEU A 53 9.05 -1.20 5.76
CA LEU A 53 10.14 -0.24 5.63
C LEU A 53 11.47 -1.01 5.68
N LEU A 54 12.27 -0.87 4.62
CA LEU A 54 13.49 -1.63 4.44
C LEU A 54 14.73 -0.73 4.49
N ASP A 55 15.79 -1.19 5.16
CA ASP A 55 17.11 -0.55 5.10
C ASP A 55 17.84 -0.80 3.77
N SER A 56 19.09 -0.34 3.65
CA SER A 56 19.92 -0.49 2.45
C SER A 56 20.28 -1.95 2.13
N ASP A 57 20.22 -2.84 3.12
CA ASP A 57 20.50 -4.27 2.98
C ASP A 57 19.22 -5.09 2.70
N ASN A 58 18.09 -4.40 2.46
CA ASN A 58 16.76 -4.97 2.26
C ASN A 58 16.20 -5.70 3.50
N VAL A 59 16.67 -5.36 4.70
CA VAL A 59 16.11 -5.87 5.96
C VAL A 59 14.91 -5.02 6.34
N THR A 60 13.79 -5.66 6.66
CA THR A 60 12.62 -4.97 7.21
C THR A 60 12.94 -4.47 8.61
N ILE A 61 13.01 -3.15 8.79
CA ILE A 61 13.29 -2.50 10.07
C ILE A 61 12.00 -2.14 10.83
N ALA A 62 10.93 -1.87 10.10
CA ALA A 62 9.62 -1.54 10.64
C ALA A 62 8.50 -1.94 9.68
N SER A 63 7.26 -1.94 10.16
CA SER A 63 6.07 -2.21 9.35
C SER A 63 4.94 -1.30 9.79
N GLU A 64 4.37 -0.60 8.83
CA GLU A 64 3.23 0.30 8.99
C GLU A 64 2.02 -0.24 8.22
N TYR A 65 0.87 0.41 8.39
CA TYR A 65 -0.37 0.08 7.70
C TYR A 65 -0.87 1.27 6.88
N ALA A 66 -1.38 0.97 5.69
CA ALA A 66 -2.13 1.93 4.91
C ALA A 66 -3.41 1.27 4.41
N ASP A 67 -4.55 1.88 4.75
CA ASP A 67 -5.86 1.32 4.46
C ASP A 67 -6.88 2.35 3.94
N THR A 68 -7.89 1.82 3.26
CA THR A 68 -9.10 2.53 2.85
C THR A 68 -10.25 1.53 2.74
N SER A 69 -11.47 2.00 2.86
CA SER A 69 -12.69 1.20 2.65
C SER A 69 -13.54 1.78 1.53
N HIS A 70 -14.46 0.95 1.01
CA HIS A 70 -15.43 1.32 -0.03
C HIS A 70 -14.79 1.99 -1.26
N TRP A 71 -13.77 1.33 -1.82
CA TRP A 71 -13.00 1.84 -2.94
C TRP A 71 -13.46 1.20 -4.26
N ASP A 72 -14.42 1.88 -4.90
CA ASP A 72 -14.99 1.47 -6.17
C ASP A 72 -13.97 1.43 -7.32
N SER A 73 -14.22 0.56 -8.29
CA SER A 73 -13.48 0.53 -9.56
C SER A 73 -13.56 1.89 -10.27
N GLY A 74 -12.41 2.41 -10.70
CA GLY A 74 -12.25 3.72 -11.33
C GLY A 74 -12.24 4.91 -10.37
N ALA A 75 -12.50 4.71 -9.07
CA ALA A 75 -12.42 5.77 -8.08
C ALA A 75 -10.98 6.00 -7.61
N LYS A 76 -10.70 7.21 -7.09
CA LYS A 76 -9.43 7.53 -6.44
C LYS A 76 -9.55 7.46 -4.93
N ALA A 77 -8.54 6.90 -4.29
CA ALA A 77 -8.39 6.90 -2.84
C ALA A 77 -7.02 7.44 -2.44
N LYS A 78 -6.91 7.96 -1.22
CA LYS A 78 -5.65 8.36 -0.60
C LYS A 78 -5.29 7.30 0.44
N LEU A 79 -4.12 6.71 0.27
CA LEU A 79 -3.48 5.86 1.27
C LEU A 79 -2.39 6.68 1.95
N SER A 80 -2.25 6.53 3.26
CA SER A 80 -1.23 7.25 4.02
C SER A 80 -0.72 6.44 5.20
N PHE A 81 0.54 6.65 5.55
CA PHE A 81 1.13 6.17 6.80
C PHE A 81 2.16 7.21 7.29
N SER A 82 2.49 7.16 8.58
CA SER A 82 3.52 7.99 9.20
C SER A 82 4.57 7.11 9.86
N THR A 83 5.81 7.56 9.90
CA THR A 83 6.90 6.84 10.56
C THR A 83 8.02 7.80 10.98
N ASP A 84 8.69 7.51 12.09
CA ASP A 84 9.93 8.15 12.54
C ASP A 84 11.19 7.37 12.12
N GLU A 85 11.02 6.22 11.48
CA GLU A 85 12.11 5.33 11.10
C GLU A 85 12.88 5.84 9.87
N VAL A 86 14.20 5.62 9.88
CA VAL A 86 15.07 5.92 8.74
C VAL A 86 15.22 4.68 7.87
N PHE A 87 14.55 4.68 6.71
CA PHE A 87 14.56 3.57 5.76
C PHE A 87 15.08 4.00 4.38
N SER A 88 15.43 3.01 3.55
CA SER A 88 15.92 3.21 2.18
C SER A 88 14.85 2.90 1.12
N SER A 89 13.93 1.97 1.39
CA SER A 89 12.88 1.61 0.44
C SER A 89 11.61 1.10 1.13
N ILE A 90 10.50 1.11 0.37
CA ILE A 90 9.19 0.60 0.80
C ILE A 90 8.87 -0.65 0.00
N LYS A 91 8.37 -1.68 0.69
CA LYS A 91 7.79 -2.87 0.06
C LYS A 91 6.37 -3.08 0.55
N LEU A 92 5.43 -3.18 -0.38
CA LEU A 92 4.02 -3.38 -0.08
C LEU A 92 3.67 -4.86 -0.11
N LYS A 93 2.77 -5.26 0.79
CA LYS A 93 2.13 -6.58 0.78
C LYS A 93 0.64 -6.42 1.03
N GLU A 94 -0.15 -7.30 0.42
CA GLU A 94 -1.56 -7.44 0.77
C GLU A 94 -1.67 -7.85 2.25
N SER A 95 -2.44 -7.09 3.03
CA SER A 95 -2.78 -7.46 4.41
C SER A 95 -4.18 -8.05 4.44
N THR A 96 -5.19 -7.19 4.27
CA THR A 96 -6.60 -7.59 4.14
C THR A 96 -7.18 -6.90 2.92
N ILE A 97 -7.69 -7.69 1.98
CA ILE A 97 -8.34 -7.18 0.76
C ILE A 97 -9.63 -7.95 0.57
N GLU A 98 -10.75 -7.25 0.71
CA GLU A 98 -12.09 -7.76 0.48
C GLU A 98 -12.70 -7.04 -0.71
N THR A 99 -13.37 -7.79 -1.58
CA THR A 99 -14.04 -7.26 -2.76
C THR A 99 -15.49 -7.70 -2.76
N GLU A 100 -16.36 -6.85 -3.30
CA GLU A 100 -17.78 -7.16 -3.49
C GLU A 100 -18.07 -8.01 -4.74
#